data_AF-A0A3C0VZ81-F1
#
_entry.id   AF-A0A3C0VZ81-F1
#
_cell.length_a   1.000
_cell.length_b   1.000
_cell.length_c   1.000
_cell.angle_alpha   90.00
_cell.angle_beta   90.00
_cell.angle_gamma   90.00
#
_symmetry.space_group_name_H-M   'P 1'
#
loop_
_entity.id
_entity.type
_entity.pdbx_description
1 polymer ?
#
loop_
_entity_poly.entity_id
_entity_poly.type
_entity_poly.pdbx_seq_one_letter_code
_entity_poly.pdbx_strand_id
1 'polypeptide(L)'
;MNDFSNNGSISRREMLRRSAAGFGNLALLSLLAESGFAQVKPDPLAPKRPHFEPKAKRVIFLFMHGGPSHVDTFDEKPLLTRDHGKPLPFAKPRVQFSTTRNLLKSHWEFTPRGQCGMPVSSLFPQVSTCVDDIAFINSMYGSNAAHGGALLKLHTGSDNFIRPSMGSWINYGLGTENRNLPGFVTICPTSLHGGVYNYGSAFLPAAYHGISLGTPGYPNAPVENAQFRFTKNTRLNRDQQSLQL
;
A
#
# COMPACT_ATOMS: atom_id res chain seq x y z
N MET A 1 -31.45 20.86 -51.32
CA MET A 1 -32.34 21.98 -50.97
C MET A 1 -33.01 21.59 -49.65
N ASN A 2 -32.31 21.76 -48.53
CA ASN A 2 -32.85 21.54 -47.19
C ASN A 2 -32.66 22.85 -46.43
N ASP A 3 -33.76 23.31 -45.86
CA ASP A 3 -34.03 24.67 -45.43
C ASP A 3 -33.24 25.02 -44.15
N PHE A 4 -32.28 25.94 -44.26
CA PHE A 4 -31.56 26.54 -43.12
C PHE A 4 -32.23 27.84 -42.64
N SER A 5 -33.53 28.01 -42.86
CA SER A 5 -34.28 29.20 -42.44
C SER A 5 -35.05 28.96 -41.14
N ASN A 6 -34.34 28.77 -40.03
CA ASN A 6 -34.95 28.99 -38.72
C ASN A 6 -34.03 29.83 -37.83
N ASN A 7 -33.84 31.09 -38.23
CA ASN A 7 -33.18 32.11 -37.42
C ASN A 7 -34.21 32.69 -36.42
N GLY A 8 -34.81 31.81 -35.60
CA GLY A 8 -35.71 32.21 -34.53
C GLY A 8 -34.91 33.00 -33.50
N SER A 9 -35.08 34.33 -33.51
CA SER A 9 -34.47 35.21 -32.51
C SER A 9 -34.72 34.66 -31.11
N ILE A 10 -33.65 34.38 -30.36
CA ILE A 10 -33.76 33.91 -28.98
C ILE A 10 -34.49 35.00 -28.20
N SER A 11 -35.71 34.73 -27.73
CA SER A 11 -36.45 35.70 -26.95
C SER A 11 -35.70 36.03 -25.66
N ARG A 12 -35.84 37.25 -25.13
CA ARG A 12 -35.23 37.63 -23.84
C ARG A 12 -35.56 36.64 -22.71
N ARG A 13 -36.77 36.06 -22.75
CA ARG A 13 -37.21 35.01 -21.81
C ARG A 13 -36.42 33.72 -22.00
N GLU A 14 -36.21 33.28 -23.24
CA GLU A 14 -35.41 32.08 -23.55
C GLU A 14 -33.93 32.30 -23.21
N MET A 15 -33.40 33.50 -23.46
CA MET A 15 -32.05 33.88 -23.05
C MET A 15 -31.91 33.85 -21.52
N LEU A 16 -32.82 34.49 -20.78
CA LEU A 16 -32.82 34.45 -19.31
C LEU A 16 -32.99 33.02 -18.78
N ARG A 17 -33.83 32.19 -19.40
CA ARG A 17 -34.03 30.79 -19.00
C ARG A 17 -32.77 29.96 -19.24
N ARG A 18 -32.11 30.13 -20.39
CA ARG A 18 -30.83 29.44 -20.70
C ARG A 18 -29.67 29.97 -19.88
N SER A 19 -29.60 31.25 -19.57
CA SER A 19 -28.53 31.84 -18.74
C SER A 19 -28.71 31.52 -17.26
N ALA A 20 -29.92 31.62 -16.72
CA ALA A 20 -30.22 31.36 -15.32
C ALA A 20 -30.25 29.86 -15.00
N ALA A 21 -30.78 29.01 -15.90
CA ALA A 21 -30.80 27.57 -15.70
C ALA A 21 -29.61 26.85 -16.34
N GLY A 22 -28.86 27.45 -17.27
CA GLY A 22 -27.77 26.78 -17.99
C GLY A 22 -26.52 26.54 -17.13
N PHE A 23 -26.11 27.54 -16.34
CA PHE A 23 -25.02 27.35 -15.37
C PHE A 23 -25.41 26.39 -14.25
N GLY A 24 -26.65 26.50 -13.75
CA GLY A 24 -27.19 25.53 -12.79
C GLY A 24 -27.29 24.12 -13.37
N ASN A 25 -27.61 23.99 -14.66
CA ASN A 25 -27.66 22.71 -15.36
C ASN A 25 -26.26 22.12 -15.56
N LEU A 26 -25.22 22.93 -15.78
CA LEU A 26 -23.83 22.45 -15.81
C LEU A 26 -23.41 21.91 -14.43
N ALA A 27 -23.72 22.64 -13.36
CA ALA A 27 -23.46 22.18 -12.00
C ALA A 27 -24.26 20.90 -11.66
N LEU A 28 -25.53 20.84 -12.04
CA LEU A 28 -26.38 19.67 -11.87
C LEU A 28 -25.89 18.48 -12.70
N LEU A 29 -25.49 18.69 -13.95
CA LEU A 29 -24.90 17.64 -14.80
C LEU A 29 -23.58 17.16 -14.22
N SER A 30 -22.76 18.04 -13.64
CA SER A 30 -21.55 17.65 -12.92
C SER A 30 -21.88 16.78 -11.70
N LEU A 31 -22.86 17.19 -10.88
CA LEU A 31 -23.32 16.41 -9.72
C LEU A 31 -23.94 15.07 -10.12
N LEU A 32 -24.74 15.03 -11.20
CA LEU A 32 -25.35 13.80 -11.75
C LEU A 32 -24.31 12.87 -12.38
N ALA A 33 -23.27 13.43 -13.01
CA ALA A 33 -22.12 12.67 -13.49
C ALA A 33 -21.30 12.09 -12.33
N GLU A 34 -21.11 12.85 -11.24
CA GLU A 34 -20.43 12.39 -10.03
C GLU A 34 -21.23 11.34 -9.25
N SER A 35 -22.55 11.45 -9.22
CA SER A 35 -23.44 10.47 -8.57
C SER A 35 -23.76 9.24 -9.43
N GLY A 36 -23.14 9.13 -10.62
CA GLY A 36 -23.19 7.92 -11.46
C GLY A 36 -24.46 7.78 -12.31
N PHE A 37 -25.28 8.83 -12.44
CA PHE A 37 -26.49 8.81 -13.27
C PHE A 37 -26.22 9.03 -14.77
N ALA A 38 -25.06 9.60 -15.13
CA ALA A 38 -24.63 9.74 -16.52
C ALA A 38 -23.61 8.65 -16.87
N GLN A 39 -23.76 8.02 -18.05
CA GLN A 39 -22.80 7.07 -18.64
C GLN A 39 -21.50 7.78 -19.06
N VAL A 40 -20.73 8.24 -18.08
CA VAL A 40 -19.31 8.58 -18.25
C VAL A 40 -18.54 7.26 -18.19
N LYS A 41 -17.47 7.12 -18.99
CA LYS A 41 -16.57 5.96 -18.92
C LYS A 41 -16.34 5.61 -17.44
N PRO A 42 -16.54 4.34 -17.03
CA PRO A 42 -16.36 3.97 -15.63
C PRO A 42 -14.91 4.27 -15.24
N ASP A 43 -14.75 5.19 -14.28
CA ASP A 43 -13.45 5.46 -13.69
C ASP A 43 -12.94 4.13 -13.09
N PRO A 44 -11.83 3.56 -13.59
CA PRO A 44 -11.32 2.29 -13.10
C PRO A 44 -10.96 2.34 -11.61
N LEU A 45 -10.76 3.54 -11.06
CA LEU A 45 -10.42 3.80 -9.66
C LEU A 45 -11.64 4.13 -8.79
N ALA A 46 -12.84 4.26 -9.35
CA ALA A 46 -14.04 4.51 -8.56
C ALA A 46 -14.20 3.44 -7.47
N PRO A 47 -14.66 3.81 -6.26
CA PRO A 47 -14.92 2.85 -5.19
C PRO A 47 -15.83 1.71 -5.64
N LYS A 48 -15.42 0.48 -5.34
CA LYS A 48 -16.15 -0.73 -5.72
C LYS A 48 -16.77 -1.34 -4.47
N ARG A 49 -18.02 -1.81 -4.61
CA ARG A 49 -18.67 -2.56 -3.53
C ARG A 49 -18.02 -3.94 -3.41
N PRO A 50 -17.51 -4.32 -2.23
CA PRO A 50 -16.96 -5.65 -2.02
C PRO A 50 -18.07 -6.71 -2.05
N HIS A 51 -17.70 -7.98 -2.28
CA HIS A 51 -18.64 -9.10 -2.28
C HIS A 51 -19.25 -9.37 -0.90
N PHE A 52 -18.54 -9.02 0.17
CA PHE A 52 -18.95 -9.22 1.55
C PHE A 52 -18.90 -7.90 2.31
N GLU A 53 -19.77 -7.75 3.31
CA GLU A 53 -19.75 -6.59 4.20
C GLU A 53 -18.44 -6.56 5.01
N PRO A 54 -17.62 -5.50 4.89
CA PRO A 54 -16.34 -5.44 5.58
C PRO A 54 -16.51 -5.26 7.08
N LYS A 55 -15.86 -6.12 7.87
CA LYS A 55 -15.84 -6.01 9.34
C LYS A 55 -14.89 -4.92 9.85
N ALA A 56 -13.91 -4.51 9.04
CA ALA A 56 -12.94 -3.48 9.36
C ALA A 56 -12.98 -2.37 8.32
N LYS A 57 -12.92 -1.11 8.79
CA LYS A 57 -12.91 0.08 7.91
C LYS A 57 -11.51 0.41 7.38
N ARG A 58 -10.47 0.10 8.16
CA ARG A 58 -9.07 0.44 7.88
C ARG A 58 -8.16 -0.68 8.35
N VAL A 59 -7.13 -0.97 7.58
CA VAL A 59 -6.10 -1.96 7.89
C VAL A 59 -4.76 -1.26 7.85
N ILE A 60 -3.97 -1.42 8.90
CA ILE A 60 -2.58 -0.98 8.94
C ILE A 60 -1.72 -2.23 8.86
N PHE A 61 -0.94 -2.34 7.78
CA PHE A 61 0.02 -3.42 7.60
C PHE A 61 1.43 -2.86 7.76
N LEU A 62 2.18 -3.42 8.71
CA LEU A 62 3.54 -3.00 9.03
C LEU A 62 4.52 -4.11 8.69
N PHE A 63 5.36 -3.89 7.67
CA PHE A 63 6.48 -4.77 7.36
C PHE A 63 7.79 -4.13 7.83
N MET A 64 8.46 -4.76 8.78
CA MET A 64 9.70 -4.26 9.36
C MET A 64 10.91 -4.80 8.58
N HIS A 65 11.31 -4.10 7.52
CA HIS A 65 12.50 -4.47 6.74
C HIS A 65 13.77 -4.33 7.60
N GLY A 66 14.47 -5.44 7.85
CA GLY A 66 15.58 -5.47 8.81
C GLY A 66 15.15 -5.38 10.26
N GLY A 67 13.87 -5.62 10.55
CA GLY A 67 13.31 -5.61 11.90
C GLY A 67 13.86 -6.73 12.79
N PRO A 68 13.42 -6.76 14.06
CA PRO A 68 13.90 -7.74 15.04
C PRO A 68 13.55 -9.17 14.60
N SER A 69 14.42 -10.11 14.97
CA SER A 69 14.23 -11.52 14.65
C SER A 69 13.00 -12.08 15.37
N HIS A 70 12.18 -12.87 14.68
CA HIS A 70 10.98 -13.50 15.25
C HIS A 70 11.29 -14.38 16.48
N VAL A 71 12.43 -15.07 16.49
CA VAL A 71 12.88 -15.89 17.64
C VAL A 71 13.27 -15.05 18.86
N ASP A 72 13.42 -13.74 18.69
CA ASP A 72 13.69 -12.77 19.76
C ASP A 72 12.44 -11.99 20.17
N THR A 73 11.29 -12.19 19.50
CA THR A 73 10.06 -11.43 19.73
C THR A 73 8.93 -12.28 20.33
N PHE A 74 8.28 -13.10 19.52
CA PHE A 74 7.02 -13.81 19.84
C PHE A 74 7.06 -15.29 19.42
N ASP A 75 8.24 -15.83 19.15
CA ASP A 75 8.38 -17.22 18.70
C ASP A 75 9.55 -17.90 19.43
N GLU A 76 9.38 -18.10 20.74
CA GLU A 76 10.38 -18.78 21.56
C GLU A 76 10.73 -20.14 20.98
N LYS A 77 12.03 -20.42 20.81
CA LYS A 77 12.57 -21.70 20.34
C LYS A 77 13.36 -22.40 21.45
N PRO A 78 12.73 -23.21 22.33
CA PRO A 78 13.43 -23.88 23.43
C PRO A 78 14.62 -24.75 22.99
N LEU A 79 14.52 -25.40 21.83
CA LEU A 79 15.62 -26.19 21.26
C LEU A 79 16.83 -25.32 20.87
N LEU A 80 16.58 -24.09 20.41
CA LEU A 80 17.65 -23.13 20.08
C LEU A 80 18.41 -22.70 21.35
N THR A 81 17.70 -22.57 22.47
CA THR A 81 18.31 -22.34 23.79
C THR A 81 19.15 -23.52 24.24
N ARG A 82 18.61 -24.74 24.18
CA ARG A 82 19.32 -25.98 24.55
C ARG A 82 20.59 -26.19 23.73
N ASP A 83 20.52 -25.90 22.44
CA ASP A 83 21.60 -26.16 21.48
C ASP A 83 22.46 -24.93 21.19
N HIS A 84 22.38 -23.90 22.03
CA HIS A 84 23.21 -22.71 21.91
C HIS A 84 24.71 -23.07 21.80
N GLY A 85 25.39 -22.45 20.84
CA GLY A 85 26.82 -22.64 20.59
C GLY A 85 27.16 -23.92 19.82
N LYS A 86 26.19 -24.80 19.55
CA LYS A 86 26.40 -26.00 18.71
C LYS A 86 26.35 -25.67 17.22
N PRO A 87 26.97 -26.48 16.35
CA PRO A 87 26.82 -26.33 14.90
C PRO A 87 25.37 -26.58 14.46
N LEU A 88 25.02 -26.10 13.27
CA LEU A 88 23.72 -26.36 12.66
C LEU A 88 23.49 -27.88 12.51
N PRO A 89 22.33 -28.41 12.93
CA PRO A 89 22.04 -29.84 12.86
C PRO A 89 21.54 -30.30 11.47
N PHE A 90 21.61 -29.44 10.46
CA PHE A 90 21.13 -29.69 9.10
C PHE A 90 22.01 -29.01 8.04
N ALA A 91 21.82 -29.43 6.79
CA ALA A 91 22.54 -28.87 5.65
C ALA A 91 22.19 -27.39 5.47
N LYS A 92 23.23 -26.57 5.25
CA LYS A 92 23.05 -25.13 4.97
C LYS A 92 22.33 -24.92 3.64
N PRO A 93 21.60 -23.80 3.48
CA PRO A 93 21.08 -23.40 2.18
C PRO A 93 22.18 -23.35 1.11
N ARG A 94 21.82 -23.69 -0.13
CA ARG A 94 22.75 -23.64 -1.27
C ARG A 94 23.31 -22.24 -1.52
N VAL A 95 22.51 -21.21 -1.23
CA VAL A 95 22.89 -19.81 -1.37
C VAL A 95 23.16 -19.24 0.02
N GLN A 96 24.36 -18.72 0.25
CA GLN A 96 24.78 -18.07 1.49
C GLN A 96 25.33 -16.69 1.17
N PHE A 97 24.90 -15.67 1.91
CA PHE A 97 25.33 -14.29 1.74
C PHE A 97 26.42 -13.86 2.75
N SER A 98 26.66 -14.69 3.77
CA SER A 98 27.67 -14.47 4.80
C SER A 98 28.05 -15.79 5.48
N THR A 99 29.16 -15.79 6.22
CA THR A 99 29.62 -16.95 6.99
C THR A 99 28.64 -17.28 8.12
N THR A 100 27.91 -18.38 7.98
CA THR A 100 27.01 -18.87 9.03
C THR A 100 27.80 -19.46 10.20
N ARG A 101 27.56 -18.95 11.41
CA ARG A 101 28.15 -19.41 12.68
C ARG A 101 27.25 -20.45 13.38
N ASN A 102 27.67 -20.86 14.56
CA ASN A 102 26.91 -21.76 15.44
C ASN A 102 25.57 -21.16 15.88
N LEU A 103 24.68 -22.02 16.37
CA LEU A 103 23.36 -21.64 16.85
C LEU A 103 23.44 -20.58 17.96
N LEU A 104 22.68 -19.51 17.81
CA LEU A 104 22.59 -18.42 18.79
C LEU A 104 21.22 -18.48 19.45
N LYS A 105 21.18 -18.61 20.78
CA LYS A 105 19.93 -18.48 21.54
C LYS A 105 19.46 -17.03 21.51
N SER A 106 18.18 -16.83 21.79
CA SER A 106 17.70 -15.47 22.07
C SER A 106 18.42 -14.91 23.29
N HIS A 107 18.73 -13.60 23.24
CA HIS A 107 19.30 -12.87 24.36
C HIS A 107 18.24 -12.34 25.32
N TRP A 108 16.96 -12.47 24.96
CA TRP A 108 15.84 -11.97 25.73
C TRP A 108 15.11 -13.08 26.47
N GLU A 109 14.61 -12.75 27.65
CA GLU A 109 13.83 -13.67 28.46
C GLU A 109 12.39 -13.68 27.97
N PHE A 110 11.82 -14.88 27.89
CA PHE A 110 10.42 -15.08 27.53
C PHE A 110 9.61 -15.37 28.78
N THR A 111 8.47 -14.71 28.90
CA THR A 111 7.54 -14.91 30.01
C THR A 111 6.13 -15.12 29.44
N PRO A 112 5.34 -16.07 29.96
CA PRO A 112 3.92 -16.17 29.61
C PRO A 112 3.17 -14.89 29.98
N ARG A 113 2.33 -14.39 29.06
CA ARG A 113 1.59 -13.14 29.21
C ARG A 113 0.12 -13.32 28.85
N GLY A 114 -0.72 -12.47 29.43
CA GLY A 114 -2.16 -12.52 29.24
C GLY A 114 -2.78 -13.82 29.78
N GLN A 115 -4.06 -14.01 29.45
CA GLN A 115 -4.81 -15.22 29.74
C GLN A 115 -4.47 -16.35 28.76
N CYS A 116 -4.09 -16.01 27.52
CA CYS A 116 -3.68 -16.99 26.52
C CYS A 116 -2.31 -17.62 26.83
N GLY A 117 -1.54 -17.05 27.74
CA GLY A 117 -0.26 -17.59 28.19
C GLY A 117 0.84 -17.53 27.14
N MET A 118 0.69 -16.68 26.10
CA MET A 118 1.66 -16.56 25.02
C MET A 118 3.03 -16.11 25.58
N PRO A 119 4.13 -16.84 25.31
CA PRO A 119 5.47 -16.40 25.68
C PRO A 119 5.86 -15.15 24.89
N VAL A 120 6.15 -14.06 25.60
CA VAL A 120 6.61 -12.80 25.01
C VAL A 120 7.97 -12.41 25.57
N SER A 121 8.85 -12.01 24.65
CA SER A 121 10.18 -11.49 24.94
C SER A 121 10.13 -10.22 25.78
N SER A 122 11.10 -10.08 26.70
CA SER A 122 11.33 -8.87 27.48
C SER A 122 11.61 -7.61 26.64
N LEU A 123 11.85 -7.77 25.32
CA LEU A 123 12.00 -6.68 24.36
C LEU A 123 10.70 -5.86 24.15
N PHE A 124 9.52 -6.45 24.39
CA PHE A 124 8.23 -5.79 24.15
C PHE A 124 7.35 -5.73 25.41
N PRO A 125 7.80 -5.05 26.49
CA PRO A 125 7.07 -5.02 27.75
C PRO A 125 5.69 -4.37 27.60
N GLN A 126 5.56 -3.37 26.73
CA GLN A 126 4.28 -2.69 26.51
C GLN A 126 3.32 -3.52 25.66
N VAL A 127 3.81 -4.16 24.59
CA VAL A 127 2.98 -5.07 23.76
C VAL A 127 2.51 -6.26 24.57
N SER A 128 3.31 -6.71 25.54
CA SER A 128 2.94 -7.81 26.44
C SER A 128 1.64 -7.58 27.21
N THR A 129 1.23 -6.32 27.39
CA THR A 129 0.01 -5.95 28.12
C THR A 129 -1.28 -6.14 27.31
N CYS A 130 -1.19 -6.28 25.99
CA CYS A 130 -2.34 -6.46 25.09
C CYS A 130 -2.29 -7.78 24.30
N VAL A 131 -1.54 -8.76 24.80
CA VAL A 131 -1.31 -10.06 24.14
C VAL A 131 -2.59 -10.83 23.83
N ASP A 132 -3.61 -10.73 24.68
CA ASP A 132 -4.88 -11.41 24.47
C ASP A 132 -5.70 -10.82 23.30
N ASP A 133 -5.38 -9.60 22.86
CA ASP A 133 -5.99 -8.94 21.70
C ASP A 133 -5.18 -9.17 20.41
N ILE A 134 -4.09 -9.93 20.47
CA ILE A 134 -3.18 -10.16 19.35
C ILE A 134 -3.30 -11.60 18.85
N ALA A 135 -3.57 -11.76 17.56
CA ALA A 135 -3.46 -13.04 16.88
C ALA A 135 -2.03 -13.25 16.36
N PHE A 136 -1.35 -14.27 16.88
CA PHE A 136 -0.02 -14.67 16.42
C PHE A 136 -0.11 -15.75 15.33
N ILE A 137 0.66 -15.59 14.25
CA ILE A 137 0.74 -16.56 13.15
C ILE A 137 2.18 -17.06 13.02
N ASN A 138 2.53 -18.05 13.84
CA ASN A 138 3.87 -18.65 13.84
C ASN A 138 4.03 -19.78 12.80
N SER A 139 2.96 -20.08 12.05
CA SER A 139 2.93 -21.09 10.99
C SER A 139 3.45 -20.58 9.65
N MET A 140 3.80 -19.30 9.52
CA MET A 140 4.33 -18.76 8.27
C MET A 140 5.69 -19.36 7.93
N TYR A 141 5.86 -19.75 6.67
CA TYR A 141 7.09 -20.35 6.16
C TYR A 141 7.56 -19.68 4.86
N GLY A 142 8.84 -19.30 4.83
CA GLY A 142 9.52 -18.75 3.66
C GLY A 142 10.39 -19.80 2.97
N SER A 143 10.29 -19.90 1.65
CA SER A 143 11.11 -20.82 0.83
C SER A 143 12.39 -20.18 0.28
N ASN A 144 12.54 -18.86 0.44
CA ASN A 144 13.60 -18.09 -0.18
C ASN A 144 14.48 -17.45 0.90
N ALA A 145 15.78 -17.77 0.87
CA ALA A 145 16.75 -17.24 1.82
C ALA A 145 17.25 -15.84 1.46
N ALA A 146 17.03 -15.38 0.22
CA ALA A 146 17.46 -14.07 -0.24
C ALA A 146 16.42 -13.00 0.11
N HIS A 147 16.86 -11.87 0.67
CA HIS A 147 16.00 -10.75 1.02
C HIS A 147 15.09 -10.33 -0.13
N GLY A 148 15.62 -10.16 -1.35
CA GLY A 148 14.83 -9.74 -2.50
C GLY A 148 13.68 -10.67 -2.85
N GLY A 149 13.95 -11.98 -2.94
CA GLY A 149 12.91 -12.96 -3.23
C GLY A 149 11.87 -13.07 -2.09
N ALA A 150 12.32 -13.03 -0.84
CA ALA A 150 11.43 -13.07 0.32
C ALA A 150 10.49 -11.85 0.38
N LEU A 151 11.00 -10.64 0.10
CA LEU A 151 10.19 -9.42 0.04
C LEU A 151 9.17 -9.48 -1.09
N LEU A 152 9.57 -9.93 -2.28
CA LEU A 152 8.64 -10.13 -3.40
C LEU A 152 7.54 -11.12 -3.04
N LYS A 153 7.88 -12.23 -2.39
CA LYS A 153 6.90 -13.22 -1.95
C LYS A 153 5.89 -12.63 -0.97
N LEU A 154 6.34 -11.82 -0.03
CA LEU A 154 5.45 -11.15 0.92
C LEU A 154 4.51 -10.16 0.21
N HIS A 155 5.05 -9.32 -0.66
CA HIS A 155 4.27 -8.25 -1.30
C HIS A 155 3.44 -8.72 -2.49
N THR A 156 3.80 -9.81 -3.17
CA THR A 156 3.18 -10.22 -4.44
C THR A 156 2.70 -11.67 -4.45
N GLY A 157 2.99 -12.44 -3.39
CA GLY A 157 2.71 -13.87 -3.29
C GLY A 157 3.67 -14.76 -4.11
N SER A 158 4.65 -14.18 -4.80
CA SER A 158 5.56 -14.87 -5.71
C SER A 158 6.97 -14.30 -5.60
N ASP A 159 7.99 -15.17 -5.57
CA ASP A 159 9.40 -14.79 -5.62
C ASP A 159 10.04 -14.96 -7.01
N ASN A 160 9.32 -15.57 -7.96
CA ASN A 160 9.83 -15.90 -9.30
C ASN A 160 9.08 -15.17 -10.42
N PHE A 161 7.74 -15.19 -10.37
CA PHE A 161 6.90 -14.54 -11.37
C PHE A 161 6.58 -13.11 -10.96
N ILE A 162 6.59 -12.20 -11.94
CA ILE A 162 6.10 -10.84 -11.76
C ILE A 162 4.58 -10.92 -11.52
N ARG A 163 4.15 -10.57 -10.31
CA ARG A 163 2.75 -10.56 -9.87
C ARG A 163 2.39 -9.17 -9.35
N PRO A 164 1.10 -8.78 -9.42
CA PRO A 164 0.67 -7.52 -8.84
C PRO A 164 0.93 -7.53 -7.34
N SER A 165 1.39 -6.40 -6.83
CA SER A 165 1.56 -6.22 -5.39
C SER A 165 0.23 -6.25 -4.65
N MET A 166 0.28 -6.51 -3.35
CA MET A 166 -0.86 -6.46 -2.44
C MET A 166 -1.57 -5.11 -2.53
N GLY A 167 -0.83 -3.99 -2.58
CA GLY A 167 -1.41 -2.66 -2.76
C GLY A 167 -2.13 -2.48 -4.10
N SER A 168 -1.56 -3.03 -5.18
CA SER A 168 -2.21 -3.01 -6.50
C SER A 168 -3.48 -3.86 -6.53
N TRP A 169 -3.50 -5.04 -5.88
CA TRP A 169 -4.70 -5.87 -5.76
C TRP A 169 -5.79 -5.18 -4.94
N ILE A 170 -5.43 -4.54 -3.82
CA ILE A 170 -6.38 -3.79 -2.98
C ILE A 170 -6.98 -2.64 -3.79
N ASN A 171 -6.15 -1.82 -4.45
CA ASN A 171 -6.63 -0.71 -5.27
C ASN A 171 -7.46 -1.19 -6.48
N TYR A 172 -7.11 -2.33 -7.07
CA TYR A 172 -7.90 -2.94 -8.14
C TYR A 172 -9.27 -3.42 -7.65
N GLY A 173 -9.32 -4.09 -6.50
CA GLY A 173 -10.53 -4.69 -5.96
C GLY A 173 -11.49 -3.68 -5.33
N LEU A 174 -10.96 -2.64 -4.68
CA LEU A 174 -11.76 -1.68 -3.91
C LEU A 174 -11.83 -0.29 -4.54
N GLY A 175 -10.91 0.07 -5.43
CA GLY A 175 -10.76 1.44 -5.92
C GLY A 175 -10.22 2.37 -4.83
N THR A 176 -10.45 3.66 -5.01
CA THR A 176 -10.06 4.72 -4.07
C THR A 176 -11.20 5.70 -3.86
N GLU A 177 -11.47 6.05 -2.59
CA GLU A 177 -12.39 7.15 -2.23
C GLU A 177 -11.78 8.53 -2.53
N ASN A 178 -10.46 8.59 -2.74
CA ASN A 178 -9.73 9.81 -3.04
C ASN A 178 -9.65 10.03 -4.55
N ARG A 179 -10.18 11.18 -5.02
CA ARG A 179 -10.13 11.62 -6.43
C ARG A 179 -8.91 12.49 -6.75
N ASN A 180 -8.21 12.99 -5.74
CA ASN A 180 -7.14 13.97 -5.85
C ASN A 180 -5.74 13.36 -5.68
N LEU A 181 -5.65 12.15 -5.12
CA LEU A 181 -4.40 11.42 -4.92
C LEU A 181 -4.49 10.03 -5.54
N PRO A 182 -3.32 9.44 -5.92
CA PRO A 182 -3.29 8.04 -6.35
C PRO A 182 -3.86 7.11 -5.28
N GLY A 183 -4.65 6.11 -5.70
CA GLY A 183 -5.23 5.12 -4.80
C GLY A 183 -4.20 4.19 -4.13
N PHE A 184 -2.96 4.17 -4.63
CA PHE A 184 -1.86 3.44 -4.02
C PHE A 184 -0.57 4.26 -4.08
N VAL A 185 -0.05 4.60 -2.91
CA VAL A 185 1.21 5.34 -2.74
C VAL A 185 2.20 4.46 -1.98
N THR A 186 3.45 4.45 -2.44
CA THR A 186 4.59 3.88 -1.71
C THR A 186 5.52 5.01 -1.30
N ILE A 187 6.05 5.01 -0.09
CA ILE A 187 6.82 6.14 0.45
C ILE A 187 8.28 5.72 0.56
N CYS A 188 9.16 6.48 -0.09
CA CYS A 188 10.61 6.28 -0.14
C CYS A 188 11.00 4.80 -0.30
N PRO A 189 10.48 4.09 -1.34
CA PRO A 189 10.77 2.68 -1.52
C PRO A 189 12.26 2.46 -1.79
N THR A 190 12.78 1.31 -1.39
CA THR A 190 14.14 0.93 -1.76
C THR A 190 14.21 0.49 -3.23
N SER A 191 15.33 0.75 -3.90
CA SER A 191 15.63 0.16 -5.20
C SER A 191 16.16 -1.27 -5.11
N LEU A 192 16.56 -1.72 -3.91
CA LEU A 192 17.04 -3.07 -3.64
C LEU A 192 15.88 -4.02 -3.28
N HIS A 193 16.20 -5.29 -3.09
CA HIS A 193 15.31 -6.31 -2.53
C HIS A 193 13.88 -6.33 -3.14
N GLY A 194 13.83 -6.42 -4.49
CA GLY A 194 12.58 -6.46 -5.25
C GLY A 194 12.18 -5.12 -5.88
N GLY A 195 12.69 -3.99 -5.37
CA GLY A 195 12.54 -2.68 -6.00
C GLY A 195 11.09 -2.34 -6.37
N VAL A 196 10.89 -1.88 -7.61
CA VAL A 196 9.58 -1.48 -8.15
C VAL A 196 8.56 -2.60 -8.14
N TYR A 197 8.99 -3.87 -8.22
CA TYR A 197 8.07 -5.00 -8.25
C TYR A 197 7.32 -5.18 -6.92
N ASN A 198 7.85 -4.69 -5.79
CA ASN A 198 7.17 -4.74 -4.49
C ASN A 198 5.85 -3.93 -4.46
N TYR A 199 5.67 -2.98 -5.38
CA TYR A 199 4.48 -2.12 -5.47
C TYR A 199 3.96 -1.97 -6.91
N GLY A 200 4.34 -2.90 -7.79
CA GLY A 200 3.95 -2.89 -9.19
C GLY A 200 2.55 -3.46 -9.44
N SER A 201 1.89 -2.98 -10.49
CA SER A 201 0.62 -3.53 -10.98
C SER A 201 0.77 -4.81 -11.79
N ALA A 202 1.97 -5.09 -12.33
CA ALA A 202 2.25 -6.22 -13.21
C ALA A 202 1.23 -6.29 -14.38
N PHE A 203 0.46 -7.38 -14.47
CA PHE A 203 -0.57 -7.57 -15.50
C PHE A 203 -1.88 -6.82 -15.21
N LEU A 204 -2.06 -6.20 -14.04
CA LEU A 204 -3.17 -5.29 -13.80
C LEU A 204 -2.94 -3.97 -14.57
N PRO A 205 -4.01 -3.27 -14.96
CA PRO A 205 -3.89 -1.98 -15.63
C PRO A 205 -2.98 -1.00 -14.88
N ALA A 206 -2.25 -0.18 -15.63
CA ALA A 206 -1.26 0.76 -15.07
C ALA A 206 -1.85 1.75 -14.04
N ALA A 207 -3.16 2.00 -14.09
CA ALA A 207 -3.89 2.82 -13.10
C ALA A 207 -3.74 2.30 -11.66
N TYR A 208 -3.45 1.02 -11.47
CA TYR A 208 -3.28 0.38 -10.16
C TYR A 208 -1.82 0.25 -9.71
N HIS A 209 -0.88 0.84 -10.44
CA HIS A 209 0.53 0.86 -10.09
C HIS A 209 0.77 1.77 -8.87
N GLY A 210 1.62 1.35 -7.94
CA GLY A 210 1.97 2.16 -6.77
C GLY A 210 2.80 3.37 -7.16
N ILE A 211 2.37 4.56 -6.76
CA ILE A 211 3.10 5.80 -7.05
C ILE A 211 4.08 6.09 -5.91
N SER A 212 5.36 6.24 -6.25
CA SER A 212 6.40 6.57 -5.28
C SER A 212 6.31 8.05 -4.85
N LEU A 213 6.13 8.27 -3.55
CA LEU A 213 6.41 9.54 -2.88
C LEU A 213 7.85 9.52 -2.39
N GLY A 214 8.70 10.38 -2.95
CA GLY A 214 10.16 10.31 -2.80
C GLY A 214 10.83 9.46 -3.88
N THR A 215 12.15 9.56 -3.95
CA THR A 215 12.96 8.89 -4.98
C THR A 215 13.30 7.46 -4.54
N PRO A 216 12.95 6.44 -5.34
CA PRO A 216 13.43 5.09 -5.08
C PRO A 216 14.96 5.04 -5.12
N GLY A 217 15.59 4.42 -4.13
CA GLY A 217 17.06 4.42 -4.04
C GLY A 217 17.63 3.54 -2.95
N TYR A 218 18.95 3.60 -2.79
CA TYR A 218 19.66 3.05 -1.64
C TYR A 218 20.92 3.90 -1.35
N PRO A 219 21.03 4.55 -0.17
CA PRO A 219 20.00 4.64 0.86
C PRO A 219 18.73 5.34 0.33
N ASN A 220 17.57 5.01 0.93
CA ASN A 220 16.30 5.63 0.55
C ASN A 220 16.33 7.12 0.94
N ALA A 221 15.58 7.97 0.22
CA ALA A 221 15.40 9.35 0.64
C ALA A 221 14.76 9.41 2.05
N PRO A 222 15.21 10.31 2.95
CA PRO A 222 14.53 10.54 4.22
C PRO A 222 13.07 10.93 3.99
N VAL A 223 12.17 10.44 4.84
CA VAL A 223 10.72 10.68 4.68
C VAL A 223 10.36 12.18 4.73
N GLU A 224 11.10 12.96 5.51
CA GLU A 224 11.00 14.43 5.57
C GLU A 224 11.25 15.12 4.22
N ASN A 225 11.99 14.47 3.33
CA ASN A 225 12.33 14.96 2.00
C ASN A 225 11.48 14.29 0.89
N ALA A 226 10.49 13.47 1.27
CA ALA A 226 9.65 12.75 0.32
C ALA A 226 8.74 13.72 -0.43
N GLN A 227 8.88 13.74 -1.75
CA GLN A 227 8.08 14.57 -2.65
C GLN A 227 7.76 13.79 -3.92
N PHE A 228 6.62 14.08 -4.54
CA PHE A 228 6.39 13.60 -5.89
C PHE A 228 7.34 14.36 -6.82
N ARG A 229 7.92 13.66 -7.80
CA ARG A 229 8.99 14.20 -8.64
C ARG A 229 8.63 15.52 -9.35
N PHE A 230 7.35 15.78 -9.60
CA PHE A 230 6.86 16.90 -10.40
C PHE A 230 5.86 17.81 -9.67
N THR A 231 5.89 17.89 -8.34
CA THR A 231 4.97 18.76 -7.59
C THR A 231 5.47 20.20 -7.36
N LYS A 232 6.70 20.52 -7.76
CA LYS A 232 7.20 21.90 -7.69
C LYS A 232 6.96 22.61 -9.02
N ASN A 233 6.07 23.60 -8.99
CA ASN A 233 5.90 24.54 -10.11
C ASN A 233 7.04 25.57 -10.07
N THR A 234 7.90 25.56 -11.08
CA THR A 234 9.04 26.49 -11.18
C THR A 234 8.65 27.87 -11.73
N ARG A 235 7.41 28.02 -12.23
CA ARG A 235 6.91 29.25 -12.86
C ARG A 235 6.02 30.07 -11.93
N LEU A 236 5.20 29.42 -11.11
CA LEU A 236 4.24 30.07 -10.22
C LEU A 236 4.51 29.69 -8.76
N ASN A 237 4.52 30.66 -7.87
CA ASN A 237 4.60 30.40 -6.43
C ASN A 237 3.26 29.84 -5.89
N ARG A 238 3.22 29.41 -4.62
CA ARG A 238 2.01 28.79 -4.04
C ARG A 238 0.80 29.74 -4.03
N ASP A 239 1.02 31.02 -3.77
CA ASP A 239 -0.06 32.01 -3.72
C ASP A 239 -0.69 32.17 -5.10
N GLN A 240 0.14 32.29 -6.15
CA GLN A 240 -0.30 32.35 -7.54
C GLN A 240 -1.03 31.06 -7.98
N GLN A 241 -0.58 29.89 -7.52
CA GLN A 241 -1.26 28.63 -7.79
C GLN A 241 -2.63 28.56 -7.09
N SER A 242 -2.74 29.06 -5.86
CA SER A 242 -3.99 29.06 -5.11
C SER A 242 -5.07 29.92 -5.76
N LEU A 243 -4.68 30.97 -6.48
CA LEU A 243 -5.59 31.83 -7.25
C LEU A 243 -6.16 31.14 -8.51
N GLN A 244 -5.64 29.98 -8.90
CA GLN A 244 -6.10 29.22 -10.08
C GLN A 244 -7.11 28.12 -9.72
N LEU A 245 -7.34 27.86 -8.43
CA LEU A 245 -8.29 26.88 -7.90
C LEU A 245 -9.61 27.58 -7.52
#